data_AF-A0A171DP82-F1
#
_entry.id   AF-A0A171DP82-F1
#
_cell.length_a   1.000
_cell.length_b   1.000
_cell.length_c   1.000
_cell.angle_alpha   90.00
_cell.angle_beta   90.00
_cell.angle_gamma   90.00
#
_symmetry.space_group_name_H-M   'P 1'
#
loop_
_entity.id
_entity.type
_entity.pdbx_description
1 polymer ?
#
loop_
_entity_poly.entity_id
_entity_poly.type
_entity_poly.pdbx_seq_one_letter_code
_entity_poly.pdbx_strand_id
1 'polypeptide(L)'
;MYAGRTLCYEDTARDLDVTVGTALLDELAAPLAVTLTAARWLTAELADAYATALRELHDDLREDTGDGPVSLADLMSLAQGLFWGEGRRPADDVAEAFTRRWESLFGLEQDSARVQLSAADLAEAVARLFPARRPGWSTARLHSPDLQICATDVEAINRGDYQVVLGELHAAWPTFDCDLFTVWHPEVPRLRDELSADVGEHRVRLLYPAAWPRQTGRVAASLTGVTDRLLGFAAAPGADPDRLLPATAVTVSDEDGELVATAPDGHRWPLIEMFAGMLNGLAVDAFKLTTPAPHAPRITIDRLVIARETWRTTVAETGLAAVTDERERYLATRAWRARLGLPDRVFIKIGTEVKPCYSDLTSPHYVGVLCTMLRTAGDGASVTITEALPTPDQAWVPDHAGNRYFSELRLQITDPDTPGGAR
;
A
#
# COMPACT_ATOMS: atom_id res chain seq x y z
N MET A 1 -6.83 -10.40 10.13
CA MET A 1 -6.31 -10.28 11.50
C MET A 1 -5.68 -8.90 11.67
N TYR A 2 -6.51 -7.86 11.67
CA TYR A 2 -6.17 -6.46 11.99
C TYR A 2 -7.30 -5.93 12.86
N ALA A 3 -7.59 -6.65 13.94
CA ALA A 3 -8.59 -6.26 14.93
C ALA A 3 -8.30 -7.10 16.17
N GLY A 4 -7.41 -6.60 17.02
CA GLY A 4 -7.23 -7.14 18.36
C GLY A 4 -8.54 -6.95 19.12
N ARG A 5 -9.34 -8.02 19.20
CA ARG A 5 -10.51 -8.10 20.10
C ARG A 5 -10.07 -8.60 21.49
N THR A 6 -8.81 -8.39 21.84
CA THR A 6 -8.16 -8.89 23.05
C THR A 6 -7.97 -7.73 24.03
N LEU A 7 -8.04 -8.03 25.34
CA LEU A 7 -7.93 -7.04 26.41
C LEU A 7 -6.55 -6.35 26.48
N CYS A 8 -5.52 -7.01 25.98
CA CYS A 8 -4.17 -6.50 25.87
C CYS A 8 -3.58 -6.83 24.50
N TYR A 9 -2.58 -6.04 24.11
CA TYR A 9 -1.66 -6.32 23.01
C TYR A 9 -0.24 -5.98 23.47
N GLU A 10 0.75 -6.59 22.84
CA GLU A 10 2.16 -6.38 23.13
C GLU A 10 2.83 -5.76 21.90
N ASP A 11 3.57 -4.68 22.13
CA ASP A 11 4.56 -4.14 21.19
C ASP A 11 5.91 -4.15 21.87
N THR A 12 6.94 -4.60 21.16
CA THR A 12 8.31 -4.68 21.67
C THR A 12 9.24 -3.85 20.81
N ALA A 13 10.12 -3.11 21.48
CA ALA A 13 11.30 -2.53 20.85
C ALA A 13 12.43 -3.55 20.90
N ARG A 14 13.13 -3.74 19.78
CA ARG A 14 14.34 -4.54 19.76
C ARG A 14 15.49 -3.69 20.32
N ASP A 15 16.31 -4.28 21.17
CA ASP A 15 17.57 -3.69 21.65
C ASP A 15 18.60 -3.70 20.51
N LEU A 16 18.48 -2.73 19.60
CA LEU A 16 19.29 -2.59 18.40
C LEU A 16 19.32 -1.14 17.94
N ASP A 17 20.52 -0.59 17.80
CA ASP A 17 20.75 0.66 17.08
C ASP A 17 21.05 0.39 15.61
N VAL A 18 20.35 1.07 14.71
CA VAL A 18 20.53 0.96 13.26
C VAL A 18 20.91 2.31 12.69
N THR A 19 22.02 2.35 11.96
CA THR A 19 22.40 3.52 11.14
C THR A 19 22.37 3.12 9.68
N VAL A 20 21.56 3.83 8.88
CA VAL A 20 21.48 3.64 7.43
C VAL A 20 22.38 4.69 6.76
N GLY A 21 23.42 4.23 6.07
CA GLY A 21 24.35 5.12 5.36
C GLY A 21 23.75 5.66 4.06
N THR A 22 24.18 6.86 3.64
CA THR A 22 23.72 7.49 2.39
C THR A 22 24.03 6.66 1.16
N ALA A 23 25.15 5.93 1.14
CA ALA A 23 25.51 5.07 0.00
C ALA A 23 24.41 4.05 -0.35
N LEU A 24 23.75 3.45 0.66
CA LEU A 24 22.63 2.54 0.44
C LEU A 24 21.42 3.29 -0.13
N LEU A 25 21.11 4.48 0.40
CA LEU A 25 19.98 5.28 -0.07
C LEU A 25 20.20 5.81 -1.50
N ASP A 26 21.41 6.26 -1.81
CA ASP A 26 21.82 6.76 -3.12
C ASP A 26 21.74 5.65 -4.18
N GLU A 27 22.17 4.42 -3.86
CA GLU A 27 22.03 3.27 -4.75
C GLU A 27 20.56 2.88 -5.01
N LEU A 28 19.66 3.12 -4.06
CA LEU A 28 18.24 2.79 -4.19
C LEU A 28 17.41 3.95 -4.75
N ALA A 29 17.94 5.16 -4.81
CA ALA A 29 17.20 6.34 -5.23
C ALA A 29 16.65 6.21 -6.66
N ALA A 30 17.49 5.84 -7.62
CA ALA A 30 17.10 5.67 -9.02
C ALA A 30 16.04 4.56 -9.24
N PRO A 31 16.20 3.33 -8.71
CA PRO A 31 15.17 2.30 -8.87
C PRO A 31 13.88 2.62 -8.09
N LEU A 32 13.95 3.27 -6.92
CA LEU A 32 12.76 3.75 -6.22
C LEU A 32 12.04 4.86 -7.01
N ALA A 33 12.78 5.76 -7.68
CA ALA A 33 12.18 6.81 -8.48
C ALA A 33 11.26 6.25 -9.59
N VAL A 34 11.56 5.07 -10.15
CA VAL A 34 10.68 4.39 -11.12
C VAL A 34 9.30 4.11 -10.51
N THR A 35 9.25 3.51 -9.32
CA THR A 35 7.99 3.12 -8.67
C THR A 35 7.25 4.35 -8.14
N LEU A 36 7.98 5.33 -7.61
CA LEU A 36 7.41 6.57 -7.08
C LEU A 36 6.85 7.48 -8.18
N THR A 37 7.46 7.50 -9.38
CA THR A 37 6.89 8.23 -10.53
C THR A 37 5.55 7.62 -10.96
N ALA A 38 5.47 6.28 -10.98
CA ALA A 38 4.22 5.59 -11.25
C ALA A 38 3.16 5.85 -10.16
N ALA A 39 3.58 5.94 -8.88
CA ALA A 39 2.70 6.27 -7.76
C ALA A 39 2.15 7.71 -7.90
N ARG A 40 2.98 8.69 -8.25
CA ARG A 40 2.53 10.07 -8.54
C ARG A 40 1.45 10.07 -9.61
N TRP A 41 1.68 9.39 -10.73
CA TRP A 41 0.68 9.28 -11.80
C TRP A 41 -0.63 8.67 -11.31
N LEU A 42 -0.56 7.58 -10.54
CA LEU A 42 -1.75 6.95 -9.96
C LEU A 42 -2.55 7.95 -9.10
N THR A 43 -1.88 8.77 -8.28
CA THR A 43 -2.58 9.78 -7.47
C THR A 43 -3.24 10.87 -8.30
N ALA A 44 -2.57 11.33 -9.37
CA ALA A 44 -3.11 12.37 -10.23
C ALA A 44 -4.37 11.88 -10.97
N GLU A 45 -4.33 10.68 -11.52
CA GLU A 45 -5.47 10.11 -12.26
C GLU A 45 -6.64 9.75 -11.34
N LEU A 46 -6.36 9.28 -10.12
CA LEU A 46 -7.41 9.11 -9.11
C LEU A 46 -8.06 10.45 -8.77
N ALA A 47 -7.26 11.52 -8.59
CA ALA A 47 -7.81 12.84 -8.32
C ALA A 47 -8.68 13.35 -9.47
N ASP A 48 -8.23 13.24 -10.71
CA ASP A 48 -8.98 13.70 -11.89
C ASP A 48 -10.27 12.90 -12.09
N ALA A 49 -10.21 11.57 -11.94
CA ALA A 49 -11.38 10.70 -12.07
C ALA A 49 -12.43 10.98 -10.98
N TYR A 50 -12.01 11.17 -9.73
CA TYR A 50 -12.92 11.51 -8.64
C TYR A 50 -13.38 12.96 -8.69
N ALA A 51 -12.57 13.91 -9.16
CA ALA A 51 -13.01 15.30 -9.36
C ALA A 51 -14.12 15.38 -10.41
N THR A 52 -14.02 14.59 -11.48
CA THR A 52 -15.08 14.49 -12.51
C THR A 52 -16.36 13.92 -11.90
N ALA A 53 -16.27 12.77 -11.23
CA ALA A 53 -17.45 12.12 -10.63
C ALA A 53 -18.10 12.97 -9.52
N LEU A 54 -17.29 13.66 -8.70
CA LEU A 54 -17.80 14.56 -7.66
C LEU A 54 -18.45 15.82 -8.25
N ARG A 55 -18.00 16.27 -9.43
CA ARG A 55 -18.64 17.38 -10.15
C ARG A 55 -20.02 17.00 -10.67
N GLU A 56 -20.18 15.83 -11.26
CA GLU A 56 -21.49 15.34 -11.69
C GLU A 56 -22.48 15.32 -10.52
N LEU A 57 -22.06 14.80 -9.36
CA LEU A 57 -22.90 14.81 -8.15
C LEU A 57 -23.18 16.23 -7.62
N HIS A 58 -22.23 17.16 -7.75
CA HIS A 58 -22.42 18.55 -7.34
C HIS A 58 -23.41 19.28 -8.26
N ASP A 59 -23.29 19.10 -9.57
CA ASP A 59 -24.17 19.69 -10.57
C ASP A 59 -25.62 19.21 -10.37
N ASP A 60 -25.82 17.90 -10.16
CA ASP A 60 -27.12 17.30 -9.84
C ASP A 60 -27.73 17.92 -8.57
N LEU A 61 -26.96 18.03 -7.48
CA LEU A 61 -27.41 18.65 -6.24
C LEU A 61 -27.70 20.14 -6.39
N ARG A 62 -27.01 20.82 -7.30
CA ARG A 62 -27.20 22.24 -7.60
C ARG A 62 -28.51 22.48 -8.34
N GLU A 63 -28.91 21.58 -9.24
CA GLU A 63 -30.23 21.65 -9.89
C GLU A 63 -31.38 21.58 -8.86
N ASP A 64 -31.23 20.75 -7.82
CA ASP A 64 -32.23 20.61 -6.76
C ASP A 64 -32.24 21.78 -5.77
N THR A 65 -31.07 22.38 -5.49
CA THR A 65 -30.91 23.46 -4.49
C THR A 65 -31.06 24.89 -5.07
N GLY A 66 -31.00 25.04 -6.40
CA GLY A 66 -31.12 26.32 -7.10
C GLY A 66 -29.91 27.23 -6.89
N ASP A 67 -30.14 28.46 -6.44
CA ASP A 67 -29.06 29.45 -6.18
C ASP A 67 -28.36 29.24 -4.81
N GLY A 68 -28.79 28.25 -4.03
CA GLY A 68 -28.19 27.93 -2.73
C GLY A 68 -26.85 27.18 -2.87
N PRO A 69 -25.94 27.29 -1.88
CA PRO A 69 -24.74 26.47 -1.87
C PRO A 69 -25.06 25.00 -1.62
N VAL A 70 -24.34 24.09 -2.27
CA VAL A 70 -24.45 22.65 -2.03
C VAL A 70 -23.80 22.31 -0.68
N SER A 71 -24.46 21.51 0.14
CA SER A 71 -23.92 21.02 1.41
C SER A 71 -22.90 19.89 1.17
N LEU A 72 -21.75 19.93 1.86
CA LEU A 72 -20.80 18.83 1.81
C LEU A 72 -21.42 17.52 2.33
N ALA A 73 -22.32 17.59 3.32
CA ALA A 73 -22.97 16.40 3.86
C ALA A 73 -23.83 15.67 2.81
N ASP A 74 -24.57 16.41 1.99
CA ASP A 74 -25.41 15.82 0.93
C ASP A 74 -24.53 15.20 -0.16
N LEU A 75 -23.49 15.91 -0.57
CA LEU A 75 -22.51 15.41 -1.53
C LEU A 75 -21.80 14.14 -1.03
N MET A 76 -21.33 14.13 0.23
CA MET A 76 -20.68 12.96 0.82
C MET A 76 -21.62 11.76 0.97
N SER A 77 -22.93 12.01 1.17
CA SER A 77 -23.94 10.96 1.22
C SER A 77 -24.09 10.27 -0.15
N LEU A 78 -24.15 11.04 -1.23
CA LEU A 78 -24.20 10.48 -2.60
C LEU A 78 -22.88 9.83 -3.00
N ALA A 79 -21.75 10.45 -2.66
CA ALA A 79 -20.42 9.97 -3.00
C ALA A 79 -20.10 8.59 -2.40
N GLN A 80 -20.83 8.10 -1.40
CA GLN A 80 -20.65 6.74 -0.86
C GLN A 80 -20.64 5.68 -1.97
N GLY A 81 -21.50 5.84 -2.99
CA GLY A 81 -21.56 4.92 -4.13
C GLY A 81 -20.26 4.87 -4.95
N LEU A 82 -19.51 5.98 -5.03
CA LEU A 82 -18.24 6.08 -5.76
C LEU A 82 -17.08 5.33 -5.08
N PHE A 83 -17.17 5.12 -3.76
CA PHE A 83 -16.12 4.47 -2.98
C PHE A 83 -16.47 3.02 -2.62
N TRP A 84 -17.73 2.76 -2.24
CA TRP A 84 -18.19 1.47 -1.70
C TRP A 84 -19.38 0.86 -2.44
N GLY A 85 -19.82 1.43 -3.56
CA GLY A 85 -20.88 0.85 -4.38
C GLY A 85 -20.48 -0.50 -4.99
N GLU A 86 -21.47 -1.32 -5.33
CA GLU A 86 -21.28 -2.61 -6.00
C GLU A 86 -21.01 -2.47 -7.51
N GLY A 87 -21.26 -1.26 -8.06
CA GLY A 87 -21.02 -0.94 -9.45
C GLY A 87 -19.54 -0.67 -9.77
N ARG A 88 -19.26 -0.44 -11.05
CA ARG A 88 -17.94 -0.01 -11.51
C ARG A 88 -17.62 1.38 -10.95
N ARG A 89 -16.47 1.54 -10.29
CA ARG A 89 -16.04 2.79 -9.66
C ARG A 89 -14.97 3.50 -10.50
N PRO A 90 -14.79 4.83 -10.35
CA PRO A 90 -13.71 5.55 -11.03
C PRO A 90 -12.32 4.94 -10.77
N ALA A 91 -12.07 4.47 -9.54
CA ALA A 91 -10.82 3.81 -9.17
C ALA A 91 -10.52 2.53 -9.97
N ASP A 92 -11.55 1.80 -10.42
CA ASP A 92 -11.36 0.53 -11.11
C ASP A 92 -10.79 0.76 -12.52
N ASP A 93 -11.24 1.81 -13.22
CA ASP A 93 -10.72 2.19 -14.53
C ASP A 93 -9.28 2.69 -14.45
N VAL A 94 -8.96 3.48 -13.41
CA VAL A 94 -7.60 3.95 -13.13
C VAL A 94 -6.68 2.76 -12.80
N ALA A 95 -7.12 1.81 -11.98
CA ALA A 95 -6.32 0.62 -11.61
C ALA A 95 -6.03 -0.28 -12.83
N GLU A 96 -6.99 -0.49 -13.71
CA GLU A 96 -6.75 -1.22 -14.97
C GLU A 96 -5.80 -0.48 -15.91
N ALA A 97 -5.94 0.84 -16.00
CA ALA A 97 -5.06 1.69 -16.78
C ALA A 97 -3.62 1.72 -16.21
N PHE A 98 -3.48 1.65 -14.88
CA PHE A 98 -2.21 1.48 -14.18
C PHE A 98 -1.59 0.12 -14.52
N THR A 99 -2.36 -0.96 -14.40
CA THR A 99 -1.91 -2.34 -14.67
C THR A 99 -1.37 -2.48 -16.09
N ARG A 100 -2.11 -1.99 -17.09
CA ARG A 100 -1.67 -2.03 -18.51
C ARG A 100 -0.35 -1.29 -18.74
N ARG A 101 -0.19 -0.10 -18.14
CA ARG A 101 1.06 0.70 -18.25
C ARG A 101 2.22 0.00 -17.56
N TRP A 102 1.96 -0.58 -16.40
CA TRP A 102 2.94 -1.34 -15.63
C TRP A 102 3.44 -2.55 -16.41
N GLU A 103 2.54 -3.37 -16.96
CA GLU A 103 2.90 -4.52 -17.81
C GLU A 103 3.70 -4.09 -19.04
N SER A 104 3.30 -2.98 -19.68
CA SER A 104 4.02 -2.42 -20.83
C SER A 104 5.43 -1.91 -20.48
N LEU A 105 5.66 -1.44 -19.25
CA LEU A 105 6.97 -0.92 -18.83
C LEU A 105 8.04 -2.03 -18.79
N PHE A 106 7.66 -3.23 -18.33
CA PHE A 106 8.59 -4.34 -18.13
C PHE A 106 8.70 -5.28 -19.33
N GLY A 107 7.84 -5.10 -20.35
CA GLY A 107 7.89 -5.91 -21.57
C GLY A 107 7.83 -7.40 -21.27
N LEU A 108 6.85 -7.82 -20.47
CA LEU A 108 6.66 -9.20 -20.01
C LEU A 108 6.22 -10.13 -21.16
N GLU A 109 7.02 -10.23 -22.23
CA GLU A 109 6.88 -11.23 -23.27
C GLU A 109 7.90 -12.36 -23.07
N GLN A 110 7.37 -13.56 -22.75
CA GLN A 110 8.00 -14.90 -22.67
C GLN A 110 8.75 -15.33 -21.40
N ASP A 111 8.30 -16.49 -20.88
CA ASP A 111 8.90 -17.65 -20.15
C ASP A 111 10.21 -17.51 -19.34
N SER A 112 10.67 -16.29 -19.03
CA SER A 112 11.81 -16.08 -18.15
C SER A 112 11.38 -16.18 -16.69
N ALA A 113 12.22 -16.80 -15.84
CA ALA A 113 12.05 -16.77 -14.39
C ALA A 113 12.44 -15.40 -13.79
N ARG A 114 13.26 -14.61 -14.50
CA ARG A 114 13.87 -13.38 -13.99
C ARG A 114 14.02 -12.32 -15.08
N VAL A 115 13.67 -11.09 -14.72
CA VAL A 115 13.84 -9.88 -15.51
C VAL A 115 14.74 -8.93 -14.72
N GLN A 116 15.88 -8.57 -15.31
CA GLN A 116 16.85 -7.61 -14.75
C GLN A 116 16.91 -6.39 -15.66
N LEU A 117 16.68 -5.22 -15.09
CA LEU A 117 16.62 -3.94 -15.79
C LEU A 117 17.50 -2.93 -15.07
N SER A 118 17.84 -1.83 -15.74
CA SER A 118 18.46 -0.67 -15.10
C SER A 118 17.46 0.46 -14.98
N ALA A 119 17.54 1.26 -13.91
CA ALA A 119 16.69 2.44 -13.78
C ALA A 119 16.97 3.46 -14.91
N ALA A 120 18.23 3.51 -15.38
CA ALA A 120 18.66 4.39 -16.47
C ALA A 120 17.94 4.04 -17.79
N ASP A 121 17.83 2.76 -18.14
CA ASP A 121 17.16 2.31 -19.37
C ASP A 121 15.63 2.53 -19.29
N LEU A 122 15.06 2.51 -18.08
CA LEU A 122 13.64 2.71 -17.86
C LEU A 122 13.22 4.19 -17.84
N ALA A 123 14.16 5.12 -17.63
CA ALA A 123 13.85 6.53 -17.36
C ALA A 123 12.92 7.17 -18.40
N GLU A 124 13.20 7.02 -19.70
CA GLU A 124 12.35 7.57 -20.77
C GLU A 124 10.98 6.88 -20.84
N ALA A 125 10.95 5.55 -20.68
CA ALA A 125 9.72 4.79 -20.74
C ALA A 125 8.79 5.13 -19.58
N VAL A 126 9.33 5.28 -18.35
CA VAL A 126 8.57 5.69 -17.17
C VAL A 126 7.97 7.09 -17.37
N ALA A 127 8.78 8.06 -17.80
CA ALA A 127 8.31 9.42 -18.04
C ALA A 127 7.20 9.49 -19.11
N ARG A 128 7.28 8.63 -20.13
CA ARG A 128 6.26 8.53 -21.20
C ARG A 128 4.99 7.82 -20.75
N LEU A 129 5.11 6.73 -19.99
CA LEU A 129 3.99 5.89 -19.58
C LEU A 129 3.21 6.47 -18.40
N PHE A 130 3.89 7.17 -17.49
CA PHE A 130 3.32 7.74 -16.27
C PHE A 130 3.47 9.27 -16.23
N PRO A 131 2.88 10.01 -17.19
CA PRO A 131 3.03 11.46 -17.25
C PRO A 131 2.24 12.13 -16.12
N ALA A 132 2.92 12.60 -15.08
CA ALA A 132 2.28 13.39 -14.01
C ALA A 132 3.21 14.48 -13.49
N ARG A 133 2.70 15.72 -13.49
CA ARG A 133 3.45 16.90 -13.02
C ARG A 133 3.46 17.04 -11.50
N ARG A 134 2.40 16.57 -10.84
CA ARG A 134 2.17 16.77 -9.40
C ARG A 134 1.29 15.65 -8.82
N PRO A 135 1.38 15.38 -7.52
CA PRO A 135 0.43 14.52 -6.82
C PRO A 135 -0.99 15.10 -6.81
N GLY A 136 -1.98 14.22 -6.63
CA GLY A 136 -3.41 14.54 -6.76
C GLY A 136 -4.03 15.33 -5.60
N TRP A 137 -3.50 15.19 -4.37
CA TRP A 137 -3.96 15.86 -3.15
C TRP A 137 -2.83 15.93 -2.12
N SER A 138 -3.01 16.68 -1.02
CA SER A 138 -1.99 16.99 0.00
C SER A 138 -1.14 15.78 0.42
N THR A 139 -1.78 14.74 0.97
CA THR A 139 -1.08 13.54 1.45
C THR A 139 -0.62 12.59 0.35
N ALA A 140 -1.07 12.78 -0.90
CA ALA A 140 -0.66 11.94 -2.03
C ALA A 140 0.81 12.10 -2.40
N ARG A 141 1.49 13.13 -1.87
CA ARG A 141 2.94 13.31 -1.99
C ARG A 141 3.77 12.41 -1.08
N LEU A 142 3.15 11.71 -0.11
CA LEU A 142 3.86 10.84 0.83
C LEU A 142 3.66 9.36 0.45
N HIS A 143 4.78 8.67 0.20
CA HIS A 143 4.78 7.24 -0.12
C HIS A 143 5.62 6.48 0.91
N SER A 144 5.12 5.35 1.39
CA SER A 144 5.88 4.54 2.36
C SER A 144 6.30 3.19 1.77
N PRO A 145 7.51 3.06 1.20
CA PRO A 145 8.04 1.76 0.78
C PRO A 145 8.60 0.96 1.96
N ASP A 146 8.32 -0.33 1.94
CA ASP A 146 8.88 -1.32 2.85
C ASP A 146 10.04 -2.04 2.16
N LEU A 147 11.24 -1.94 2.71
CA LEU A 147 12.46 -2.47 2.11
C LEU A 147 13.03 -3.61 2.93
N GLN A 148 13.20 -4.77 2.29
CA GLN A 148 13.82 -5.94 2.90
C GLN A 148 15.20 -6.15 2.28
N ILE A 149 16.26 -5.93 3.04
CA ILE A 149 17.63 -6.13 2.55
C ILE A 149 17.95 -7.63 2.59
N CYS A 150 18.36 -8.18 1.45
CA CYS A 150 18.88 -9.53 1.31
C CYS A 150 20.40 -9.49 1.36
N ALA A 151 20.98 -9.89 2.50
CA ALA A 151 22.42 -9.98 2.69
C ALA A 151 22.75 -11.05 3.72
N THR A 152 23.97 -11.57 3.70
CA THR A 152 24.40 -12.49 4.76
C THR A 152 24.48 -11.74 6.08
N ASP A 153 25.15 -10.59 6.12
CA ASP A 153 25.42 -9.77 7.32
C ASP A 153 25.65 -8.31 6.97
N VAL A 154 25.85 -7.49 8.02
CA VAL A 154 26.19 -6.07 7.91
C VAL A 154 27.48 -5.85 7.13
N GLU A 155 28.50 -6.70 7.27
CA GLU A 155 29.74 -6.59 6.51
C GLU A 155 29.51 -6.79 5.00
N ALA A 156 28.64 -7.71 4.61
CA ALA A 156 28.23 -7.87 3.21
C ALA A 156 27.51 -6.62 2.69
N ILE A 157 26.58 -6.05 3.47
CA ILE A 157 25.89 -4.80 3.11
C ILE A 157 26.90 -3.68 2.87
N ASN A 158 27.84 -3.48 3.81
CA ASN A 158 28.84 -2.41 3.73
C ASN A 158 29.83 -2.54 2.56
N ARG A 159 30.00 -3.75 2.00
CA ARG A 159 30.81 -3.97 0.79
C ARG A 159 30.01 -3.89 -0.51
N GLY A 160 28.68 -3.70 -0.44
CA GLY A 160 27.81 -3.72 -1.61
C GLY A 160 27.34 -5.11 -2.05
N ASP A 161 27.51 -6.13 -1.19
CA ASP A 161 27.13 -7.52 -1.46
C ASP A 161 25.68 -7.79 -0.99
N TYR A 162 24.71 -7.08 -1.56
CA TYR A 162 23.30 -7.19 -1.17
C TYR A 162 22.33 -6.97 -2.34
N GLN A 163 21.08 -7.42 -2.14
CA GLN A 163 19.90 -7.02 -2.91
C GLN A 163 18.87 -6.41 -1.96
N VAL A 164 17.89 -5.68 -2.48
CA VAL A 164 16.77 -5.14 -1.71
C VAL A 164 15.48 -5.58 -2.34
N VAL A 165 14.50 -5.97 -1.54
CA VAL A 165 13.15 -6.28 -2.01
C VAL A 165 12.21 -5.19 -1.56
N LEU A 166 11.45 -4.63 -2.49
CA LEU A 166 10.26 -3.85 -2.17
C LEU A 166 9.18 -4.82 -1.67
N GLY A 167 9.01 -4.87 -0.35
CA GLY A 167 8.01 -5.71 0.32
C GLY A 167 6.60 -5.28 -0.03
N GLU A 168 6.32 -4.00 0.19
CA GLU A 168 5.06 -3.31 -0.11
C GLU A 168 5.36 -1.83 -0.40
N LEU A 169 4.51 -1.17 -1.20
CA LEU A 169 4.52 0.28 -1.34
C LEU A 169 3.15 0.82 -0.91
N HIS A 170 3.11 1.52 0.22
CA HIS A 170 1.93 2.26 0.65
C HIS A 170 1.91 3.60 -0.08
N ALA A 171 1.40 3.59 -1.32
CA ALA A 171 1.33 4.78 -2.16
C ALA A 171 0.30 5.79 -1.60
N ALA A 172 0.67 7.07 -1.53
CA ALA A 172 -0.18 8.14 -0.99
C ALA A 172 -0.62 7.90 0.47
N TRP A 173 0.21 7.21 1.26
CA TRP A 173 -0.11 6.89 2.65
C TRP A 173 1.09 7.19 3.55
N PRO A 174 0.98 8.17 4.48
CA PRO A 174 2.00 8.45 5.48
C PRO A 174 1.90 7.44 6.62
N THR A 175 2.57 6.29 6.50
CA THR A 175 2.40 5.19 7.46
C THR A 175 2.92 5.52 8.86
N PHE A 176 3.85 6.47 9.00
CA PHE A 176 4.32 6.95 10.30
C PHE A 176 3.32 7.85 11.03
N ASP A 177 2.23 8.27 10.38
CA ASP A 177 1.08 8.89 11.04
C ASP A 177 0.18 7.86 11.76
N CYS A 178 0.54 6.57 11.77
CA CYS A 178 -0.18 5.55 12.54
C CYS A 178 0.35 5.42 13.98
N ASP A 179 -0.57 5.26 14.94
CA ASP A 179 -0.27 5.14 16.38
C ASP A 179 0.79 4.06 16.70
N LEU A 180 0.81 2.96 15.93
CA LEU A 180 1.83 1.92 16.01
C LEU A 180 3.27 2.46 16.02
N PHE A 181 3.56 3.49 15.22
CA PHE A 181 4.91 4.03 15.09
C PHE A 181 5.20 5.15 16.08
N THR A 182 4.18 5.74 16.68
CA THR A 182 4.31 6.99 17.43
C THR A 182 4.04 6.86 18.92
N VAL A 183 3.20 5.91 19.35
CA VAL A 183 2.74 5.82 20.74
C VAL A 183 3.90 5.69 21.74
N TRP A 184 5.00 5.07 21.32
CA TRP A 184 6.23 4.90 22.12
C TRP A 184 7.39 5.77 21.63
N HIS A 185 7.19 6.64 20.65
CA HIS A 185 8.27 7.45 20.08
C HIS A 185 8.64 8.61 21.03
N PRO A 186 9.93 8.87 21.30
CA PRO A 186 10.34 9.93 22.24
C PRO A 186 10.07 11.35 21.71
N GLU A 187 10.00 11.53 20.39
CA GLU A 187 9.89 12.86 19.74
C GLU A 187 8.61 13.02 18.89
N VAL A 188 7.44 12.57 19.37
CA VAL A 188 6.16 12.72 18.64
C VAL A 188 5.87 14.16 18.17
N PRO A 189 6.12 15.23 18.96
CA PRO A 189 5.92 16.60 18.49
C PRO A 189 6.75 16.95 17.26
N ARG A 190 8.01 16.50 17.21
CA ARG A 190 8.88 16.70 16.06
C ARG A 190 8.36 15.98 14.82
N LEU A 191 7.94 14.72 14.94
CA LEU A 191 7.36 13.97 13.82
C LEU A 191 6.10 14.63 13.27
N ARG A 192 5.28 15.21 14.16
CA ARG A 192 4.09 15.99 13.77
C ARG A 192 4.46 17.24 12.99
N ASP A 193 5.47 17.98 13.45
CA ASP A 193 5.95 19.19 12.78
C ASP A 193 6.57 18.88 11.41
N GLU A 194 7.35 17.80 11.31
CA GLU A 194 7.91 17.31 10.04
C GLU A 194 6.80 16.90 9.06
N LEU A 195 5.78 16.17 9.52
CA LEU A 195 4.63 15.84 8.68
C LEU A 195 3.87 17.10 8.23
N SER A 196 3.68 18.09 9.11
CA SER A 196 3.06 19.38 8.73
C SER A 196 3.91 20.18 7.75
N ALA A 197 5.24 20.14 7.85
CA ALA A 197 6.13 20.75 6.86
C ALA A 197 6.01 20.09 5.48
N ASP A 198 5.74 18.79 5.44
CA ASP A 198 5.51 18.07 4.20
C ASP A 198 4.12 18.35 3.61
N VAL A 199 3.04 18.14 4.36
CA VAL A 199 1.68 18.17 3.77
C VAL A 199 0.91 19.45 4.02
N GLY A 200 1.50 20.41 4.72
CA GLY A 200 0.88 21.69 5.06
C GLY A 200 0.11 21.66 6.38
N GLU A 201 -0.36 22.84 6.76
CA GLU A 201 -1.21 23.08 7.93
C GLU A 201 -2.70 23.04 7.56
N HIS A 202 -3.59 23.07 8.56
CA HIS A 202 -5.05 23.11 8.35
C HIS A 202 -5.61 21.94 7.53
N ARG A 203 -4.98 20.77 7.61
CA ARG A 203 -5.41 19.58 6.87
C ARG A 203 -6.78 19.12 7.31
N VAL A 204 -7.51 18.45 6.43
CA VAL A 204 -8.78 17.82 6.78
C VAL A 204 -8.54 16.35 7.11
N ARG A 205 -8.90 15.96 8.34
CA ARG A 205 -8.70 14.63 8.91
C ARG A 205 -10.06 13.98 9.12
N LEU A 206 -10.31 12.81 8.52
CA LEU A 206 -11.56 12.10 8.70
C LEU A 206 -11.71 11.55 10.11
N LEU A 207 -12.85 11.83 10.75
CA LEU A 207 -13.25 11.15 11.98
C LEU A 207 -13.96 9.84 11.63
N TYR A 208 -13.27 8.72 11.80
CA TYR A 208 -13.81 7.40 11.47
C TYR A 208 -14.75 6.87 12.56
N PRO A 209 -15.93 6.34 12.20
CA PRO A 209 -16.78 5.58 13.11
C PRO A 209 -16.03 4.41 13.76
N ALA A 210 -16.40 4.04 14.99
CA ALA A 210 -15.75 2.93 15.70
C ALA A 210 -15.89 1.56 14.98
N ALA A 211 -16.94 1.40 14.18
CA ALA A 211 -17.18 0.21 13.38
C ALA A 211 -16.56 0.27 11.97
N TRP A 212 -15.77 1.32 11.67
CA TRP A 212 -15.18 1.48 10.35
C TRP A 212 -14.27 0.29 10.00
N PRO A 213 -14.48 -0.37 8.84
CA PRO A 213 -13.70 -1.55 8.49
C PRO A 213 -12.20 -1.26 8.48
N ARG A 214 -11.41 -2.20 9.02
CA ARG A 214 -9.93 -2.12 9.11
C ARG A 214 -9.39 -0.97 9.97
N GLN A 215 -10.23 -0.13 10.57
CA GLN A 215 -9.78 0.87 11.54
C GLN A 215 -9.49 0.18 12.88
N THR A 216 -8.26 0.32 13.36
CA THR A 216 -7.81 -0.17 14.67
C THR A 216 -7.03 0.91 15.38
N GLY A 217 -6.86 0.78 16.70
CA GLY A 217 -5.99 1.68 17.47
C GLY A 217 -4.59 1.81 16.85
N ARG A 218 -4.02 0.70 16.36
CA ARG A 218 -2.66 0.70 15.75
C ARG A 218 -2.53 1.52 14.47
N VAL A 219 -3.59 1.63 13.69
CA VAL A 219 -3.59 2.36 12.40
C VAL A 219 -4.29 3.71 12.50
N ALA A 220 -4.74 4.09 13.70
CA ALA A 220 -5.34 5.39 13.94
C ALA A 220 -4.31 6.51 13.74
N ALA A 221 -4.76 7.64 13.19
CA ALA A 221 -3.93 8.81 12.99
C ALA A 221 -3.43 9.36 14.35
N SER A 222 -2.13 9.58 14.46
CA SER A 222 -1.47 9.98 15.72
C SER A 222 -0.62 11.26 15.59
N LEU A 223 -0.28 11.67 14.36
CA LEU A 223 0.44 12.91 14.07
C LEU A 223 -0.52 14.03 13.61
N THR A 224 -1.71 14.07 14.21
CA THR A 224 -2.67 15.16 14.02
C THR A 224 -2.02 16.49 14.43
N GLY A 225 -1.88 17.40 13.46
CA GLY A 225 -1.30 18.74 13.61
C GLY A 225 -2.20 19.59 14.50
N VAL A 226 -1.67 20.66 15.11
CA VAL A 226 -2.51 21.53 15.99
C VAL A 226 -3.54 22.35 15.22
N THR A 227 -3.31 22.58 13.92
CA THR A 227 -4.20 23.36 13.05
C THR A 227 -5.18 22.50 12.23
N ASP A 228 -5.00 21.17 12.15
CA ASP A 228 -5.87 20.32 11.33
C ASP A 228 -7.34 20.41 11.78
N ARG A 229 -8.27 20.24 10.84
CA ARG A 229 -9.70 20.14 11.10
C ARG A 229 -10.14 18.68 11.09
N LEU A 230 -11.00 18.31 12.04
CA LEU A 230 -11.52 16.94 12.19
C LEU A 230 -12.88 16.85 11.50
N LEU A 231 -12.94 16.31 10.27
CA LEU A 231 -14.17 16.22 9.49
C LEU A 231 -15.10 15.14 10.06
N GLY A 232 -16.22 15.59 10.62
CA GLY A 232 -17.31 14.75 11.08
C GLY A 232 -18.34 14.53 9.98
N PHE A 233 -18.31 13.36 9.34
CA PHE A 233 -19.28 12.95 8.31
C PHE A 233 -20.23 11.83 8.80
N ALA A 234 -19.94 11.25 9.97
CA ALA A 234 -20.73 10.25 10.66
C ALA A 234 -20.46 10.33 12.17
N ALA A 235 -21.25 9.63 12.98
CA ALA A 235 -21.00 9.53 14.41
C ALA A 235 -19.68 8.79 14.68
N ALA A 236 -18.73 9.48 15.33
CA ALA A 236 -17.39 8.99 15.61
C ALA A 236 -16.90 9.47 16.99
N PRO A 237 -16.11 8.66 17.71
CA PRO A 237 -15.51 9.07 18.98
C PRO A 237 -14.25 9.93 18.77
N GLY A 238 -13.78 10.59 19.84
CA GLY A 238 -12.44 11.20 19.87
C GLY A 238 -12.29 12.55 19.17
N ALA A 239 -13.40 13.20 18.81
CA ALA A 239 -13.35 14.56 18.28
C ALA A 239 -12.90 15.56 19.35
N ASP A 240 -11.93 16.41 18.99
CA ASP A 240 -11.66 17.67 19.69
C ASP A 240 -12.76 18.69 19.26
N PRO A 241 -13.64 19.15 20.18
CA PRO A 241 -14.74 20.05 19.85
C PRO A 241 -14.31 21.35 19.18
N ASP A 242 -13.13 21.89 19.53
CA ASP A 242 -12.64 23.16 18.99
C ASP A 242 -12.12 23.03 17.55
N ARG A 243 -11.91 21.79 17.10
CA ARG A 243 -11.36 21.47 15.78
C ARG A 243 -12.33 20.66 14.91
N LEU A 244 -13.48 20.30 15.46
CA LEU A 244 -14.53 19.57 14.76
C LEU A 244 -15.06 20.43 13.61
N LEU A 245 -15.04 19.85 12.42
CA LEU A 245 -15.65 20.38 11.21
C LEU A 245 -16.84 19.48 10.84
N PRO A 246 -18.07 19.82 11.22
CA PRO A 246 -19.24 19.04 10.81
C PRO A 246 -19.44 19.19 9.29
N ALA A 247 -19.61 18.08 8.57
CA ALA A 247 -19.85 18.12 7.13
C ALA A 247 -21.11 18.94 6.77
N THR A 248 -22.09 19.03 7.67
CA THR A 248 -23.31 19.83 7.50
C THR A 248 -23.08 21.33 7.57
N ALA A 249 -21.94 21.77 8.07
CA ALA A 249 -21.58 23.18 8.17
C ALA A 249 -20.67 23.64 7.01
N VAL A 250 -20.23 22.72 6.16
CA VAL A 250 -19.35 23.02 5.02
C VAL A 250 -20.18 23.15 3.75
N THR A 251 -19.97 24.23 3.02
CA THR A 251 -20.58 24.46 1.71
C THR A 251 -19.59 24.15 0.59
N VAL A 252 -20.11 23.72 -0.55
CA VAL A 252 -19.34 23.42 -1.76
C VAL A 252 -19.82 24.30 -2.90
N SER A 253 -18.92 25.07 -3.48
CA SER A 253 -19.18 25.95 -4.61
C SER A 253 -18.22 25.70 -5.76
N ASP A 254 -18.70 25.94 -6.98
CA ASP A 254 -17.84 26.01 -8.17
C ASP A 254 -17.23 27.41 -8.26
N GLU A 255 -15.90 27.46 -8.30
CA GLU A 255 -15.12 28.67 -8.47
C GLU A 255 -14.15 28.51 -9.64
N ASP A 256 -14.45 29.17 -10.76
CA ASP A 256 -13.66 29.12 -11.99
C ASP A 256 -13.43 27.69 -12.52
N GLY A 257 -14.42 26.81 -12.34
CA GLY A 257 -14.33 25.42 -12.77
C GLY A 257 -13.58 24.54 -11.77
N GLU A 258 -13.43 24.94 -10.51
CA GLU A 258 -12.88 24.11 -9.43
C GLU A 258 -13.87 24.06 -8.26
N LEU A 259 -14.13 22.86 -7.74
CA LEU A 259 -15.00 22.71 -6.58
C LEU A 259 -14.22 23.01 -5.29
N VAL A 260 -14.74 23.95 -4.51
CA VAL A 260 -14.12 24.43 -3.28
C VAL A 260 -15.05 24.17 -2.10
N ALA A 261 -14.55 23.48 -1.08
CA ALA A 261 -15.20 23.30 0.20
C ALA A 261 -14.84 24.48 1.12
N THR A 262 -15.86 25.16 1.67
CA THR A 262 -15.71 26.33 2.54
C THR A 262 -16.33 26.08 3.90
N ALA A 263 -15.53 26.22 4.96
CA ALA A 263 -15.97 26.12 6.34
C ALA A 263 -16.64 27.43 6.82
N PRO A 264 -17.43 27.40 7.92
CA PRO A 264 -18.08 28.59 8.47
C PRO A 264 -17.11 29.68 8.94
N ASP A 265 -15.88 29.30 9.30
CA ASP A 265 -14.81 30.20 9.72
C ASP A 265 -14.06 30.83 8.52
N GLY A 266 -14.47 30.51 7.29
CA GLY A 266 -13.90 31.03 6.06
C GLY A 266 -12.66 30.28 5.56
N HIS A 267 -12.20 29.23 6.24
CA HIS A 267 -11.18 28.35 5.67
C HIS A 267 -11.72 27.58 4.46
N ARG A 268 -10.84 27.34 3.48
CA ARG A 268 -11.20 26.85 2.15
C ARG A 268 -10.23 25.76 1.73
N TRP A 269 -10.75 24.75 1.03
CA TRP A 269 -9.95 23.65 0.48
C TRP A 269 -10.49 23.26 -0.89
N PRO A 270 -9.62 22.79 -1.81
CA PRO A 270 -10.09 21.99 -2.94
C PRO A 270 -10.97 20.84 -2.41
N LEU A 271 -12.11 20.59 -3.05
CA LEU A 271 -13.08 19.59 -2.58
C LEU A 271 -12.43 18.20 -2.36
N ILE A 272 -11.45 17.84 -3.20
CA ILE A 272 -10.73 16.56 -3.13
C ILE A 272 -10.09 16.32 -1.75
N GLU A 273 -9.71 17.37 -1.02
CA GLU A 273 -9.12 17.26 0.33
C GLU A 273 -10.13 16.71 1.35
N MET A 274 -11.45 16.90 1.13
CA MET A 274 -12.48 16.31 1.99
C MET A 274 -12.53 14.77 1.86
N PHE A 275 -11.99 14.22 0.76
CA PHE A 275 -11.99 12.81 0.43
C PHE A 275 -10.59 12.17 0.48
N ALA A 276 -9.53 12.93 0.81
CA ALA A 276 -8.14 12.50 0.78
C ALA A 276 -7.90 11.18 1.54
N GLY A 277 -8.44 11.03 2.76
CA GLY A 277 -8.28 9.80 3.54
C GLY A 277 -8.92 8.56 2.90
N MET A 278 -10.00 8.73 2.12
CA MET A 278 -10.63 7.64 1.36
C MET A 278 -9.81 7.30 0.11
N LEU A 279 -9.31 8.33 -0.58
CA LEU A 279 -8.45 8.19 -1.76
C LEU A 279 -7.11 7.53 -1.43
N ASN A 280 -6.52 7.82 -0.26
CA ASN A 280 -5.32 7.12 0.23
C ASN A 280 -5.55 5.61 0.26
N GLY A 281 -6.70 5.15 0.78
CA GLY A 281 -7.03 3.72 0.82
C GLY A 281 -7.14 3.11 -0.58
N LEU A 282 -7.75 3.83 -1.53
CA LEU A 282 -7.86 3.39 -2.92
C LEU A 282 -6.50 3.35 -3.64
N ALA A 283 -5.63 4.33 -3.38
CA ALA A 283 -4.29 4.39 -3.97
C ALA A 283 -3.42 3.21 -3.51
N VAL A 284 -3.45 2.87 -2.20
CA VAL A 284 -2.76 1.69 -1.68
C VAL A 284 -3.31 0.40 -2.30
N ASP A 285 -4.63 0.27 -2.41
CA ASP A 285 -5.24 -0.93 -2.99
C ASP A 285 -4.96 -1.06 -4.51
N ALA A 286 -4.89 0.05 -5.24
CA ALA A 286 -4.61 0.10 -6.67
C ALA A 286 -3.12 -0.10 -6.99
N PHE A 287 -2.20 0.31 -6.11
CA PHE A 287 -0.77 0.09 -6.24
C PHE A 287 -0.38 -1.35 -5.85
N LYS A 288 -1.00 -2.34 -6.50
CA LYS A 288 -0.62 -3.75 -6.37
C LYS A 288 0.05 -4.18 -7.67
N LEU A 289 1.35 -4.44 -7.58
CA LEU A 289 2.18 -4.87 -8.71
C LEU A 289 1.93 -6.34 -9.05
N THR A 290 0.71 -6.66 -9.50
CA THR A 290 0.32 -8.04 -9.81
C THR A 290 0.08 -8.23 -11.30
N THR A 291 0.87 -9.10 -11.92
CA THR A 291 0.58 -9.63 -13.26
C THR A 291 -0.36 -10.84 -13.13
N PRO A 292 -1.51 -10.89 -13.82
CA PRO A 292 -2.48 -11.99 -13.69
C PRO A 292 -2.02 -13.32 -14.33
N ALA A 293 -0.83 -13.36 -14.93
CA ALA A 293 -0.28 -14.54 -15.57
C ALA A 293 -0.08 -15.74 -14.60
N PRO A 294 -0.22 -17.00 -15.09
CA PRO A 294 0.06 -18.21 -14.31
C PRO A 294 1.47 -18.23 -13.71
N HIS A 295 2.43 -17.61 -14.38
CA HIS A 295 3.77 -17.37 -13.88
C HIS A 295 4.18 -15.93 -14.18
N ALA A 296 4.75 -15.27 -13.18
CA ALA A 296 5.31 -13.93 -13.29
C ALA A 296 6.77 -13.96 -12.82
N PRO A 297 7.73 -13.45 -13.64
CA PRO A 297 9.14 -13.46 -13.27
C PRO A 297 9.42 -12.60 -12.04
N ARG A 298 10.57 -12.85 -11.40
CA ARG A 298 11.17 -11.85 -10.52
C ARG A 298 11.59 -10.64 -11.36
N ILE A 299 11.11 -9.45 -11.01
CA ILE A 299 11.49 -8.19 -11.68
C ILE A 299 12.42 -7.41 -10.77
N THR A 300 13.62 -7.11 -11.26
CA THR A 300 14.66 -6.37 -10.54
C THR A 300 15.08 -5.15 -11.35
N ILE A 301 15.09 -3.97 -10.73
CA ILE A 301 15.64 -2.73 -11.27
C ILE A 301 16.91 -2.44 -10.48
N ASP A 302 18.07 -2.48 -11.13
CA ASP A 302 19.38 -2.41 -10.49
C ASP A 302 19.49 -3.44 -9.34
N ARG A 303 19.46 -3.01 -8.07
CA ARG A 303 19.47 -3.89 -6.89
C ARG A 303 18.10 -4.09 -6.24
N LEU A 304 17.08 -3.39 -6.70
CA LEU A 304 15.73 -3.39 -6.13
C LEU A 304 14.83 -4.40 -6.84
N VAL A 305 14.47 -5.47 -6.16
CA VAL A 305 13.43 -6.41 -6.57
C VAL A 305 12.07 -5.76 -6.30
N ILE A 306 11.40 -5.35 -7.36
CA ILE A 306 10.07 -4.71 -7.30
C ILE A 306 8.93 -5.74 -7.36
N ALA A 307 9.21 -6.94 -7.87
CA ALA A 307 8.28 -8.06 -7.88
C ALA A 307 9.03 -9.37 -7.67
N ARG A 308 8.54 -10.19 -6.73
CA ARG A 308 9.04 -11.55 -6.51
C ARG A 308 8.45 -12.51 -7.55
N GLU A 309 9.22 -13.53 -7.92
CA GLU A 309 8.73 -14.60 -8.78
C GLU A 309 7.48 -15.24 -8.17
N THR A 310 6.43 -15.35 -8.97
CA THR A 310 5.10 -15.74 -8.50
C THR A 310 4.45 -16.72 -9.47
N TRP A 311 3.86 -17.78 -8.92
CA TRP A 311 3.05 -18.77 -9.64
C TRP A 311 1.61 -18.72 -9.15
N ARG A 312 0.66 -18.87 -10.06
CA ARG A 312 -0.78 -18.85 -9.79
C ARG A 312 -1.42 -20.11 -10.35
N THR A 313 -2.23 -20.76 -9.52
CA THR A 313 -2.90 -22.02 -9.82
C THR A 313 -4.13 -22.16 -8.93
N THR A 314 -4.79 -23.32 -8.97
CA THR A 314 -5.89 -23.69 -8.08
C THR A 314 -5.52 -24.87 -7.20
N VAL A 315 -6.25 -25.08 -6.11
CA VAL A 315 -6.10 -26.28 -5.26
C VAL A 315 -6.16 -27.56 -6.10
N ALA A 316 -7.11 -27.66 -7.03
CA ALA A 316 -7.25 -28.82 -7.92
C ALA A 316 -5.98 -29.08 -8.75
N GLU A 317 -5.43 -28.05 -9.38
CA GLU A 317 -4.25 -28.16 -10.24
C GLU A 317 -2.95 -28.50 -9.50
N THR A 318 -2.90 -28.25 -8.17
CA THR A 318 -1.77 -28.72 -7.35
C THR A 318 -1.69 -30.26 -7.33
N GLY A 319 -2.84 -30.94 -7.35
CA GLY A 319 -2.95 -32.39 -7.15
C GLY A 319 -2.66 -32.87 -5.73
N LEU A 320 -2.49 -31.96 -4.76
CA LEU A 320 -2.04 -32.31 -3.40
C LEU A 320 -3.19 -32.57 -2.42
N ALA A 321 -4.36 -31.96 -2.65
CA ALA A 321 -5.49 -32.02 -1.73
C ALA A 321 -6.10 -33.42 -1.55
N ALA A 322 -6.01 -34.28 -2.57
CA ALA A 322 -6.53 -35.65 -2.51
C ALA A 322 -5.57 -36.64 -1.83
N VAL A 323 -4.28 -36.29 -1.68
CA VAL A 323 -3.28 -37.20 -1.15
C VAL A 323 -3.38 -37.27 0.38
N THR A 324 -3.61 -38.47 0.93
CA THR A 324 -3.87 -38.68 2.35
C THR A 324 -2.72 -39.35 3.10
N ASP A 325 -1.97 -40.25 2.46
CA ASP A 325 -0.79 -40.87 3.06
C ASP A 325 0.38 -39.87 3.21
N GLU A 326 1.11 -39.93 4.32
CA GLU A 326 2.17 -38.98 4.64
C GLU A 326 3.35 -39.05 3.65
N ARG A 327 3.79 -40.27 3.32
CA ARG A 327 4.90 -40.48 2.39
C ARG A 327 4.50 -40.04 0.98
N GLU A 328 3.29 -40.38 0.56
CA GLU A 328 2.78 -39.98 -0.74
C GLU A 328 2.61 -38.46 -0.85
N ARG A 329 2.15 -37.77 0.21
CA ARG A 329 2.07 -36.29 0.23
C ARG A 329 3.43 -35.65 0.00
N TYR A 330 4.46 -36.16 0.69
CA TYR A 330 5.82 -35.66 0.51
C TYR A 330 6.29 -35.84 -0.93
N LEU A 331 6.17 -37.04 -1.49
CA LEU A 331 6.60 -37.32 -2.87
C LEU A 331 5.80 -36.52 -3.91
N ALA A 332 4.48 -36.40 -3.75
CA ALA A 332 3.62 -35.60 -4.61
C ALA A 332 4.01 -34.12 -4.56
N THR A 333 4.33 -33.60 -3.38
CA THR A 333 4.79 -32.20 -3.22
C THR A 333 6.16 -31.98 -3.87
N ARG A 334 7.10 -32.93 -3.75
CA ARG A 334 8.38 -32.86 -4.46
C ARG A 334 8.21 -32.89 -5.98
N ALA A 335 7.30 -33.73 -6.49
CA ALA A 335 6.97 -33.78 -7.91
C ALA A 335 6.30 -32.49 -8.39
N TRP A 336 5.38 -31.92 -7.61
CA TRP A 336 4.74 -30.63 -7.89
C TRP A 336 5.76 -29.48 -7.93
N ARG A 337 6.64 -29.39 -6.93
CA ARG A 337 7.75 -28.43 -6.90
C ARG A 337 8.66 -28.55 -8.11
N ALA A 338 9.01 -29.77 -8.52
CA ALA A 338 9.83 -30.00 -9.71
C ALA A 338 9.10 -29.60 -11.01
N ARG A 339 7.81 -29.95 -11.13
CA ARG A 339 6.97 -29.65 -12.30
C ARG A 339 6.86 -28.16 -12.58
N LEU A 340 6.71 -27.35 -11.53
CA LEU A 340 6.57 -25.89 -11.66
C LEU A 340 7.90 -25.13 -11.50
N GLY A 341 9.01 -25.83 -11.24
CA GLY A 341 10.30 -25.19 -11.00
C GLY A 341 10.38 -24.36 -9.71
N LEU A 342 9.51 -24.62 -8.72
CA LEU A 342 9.45 -23.82 -7.49
C LEU A 342 10.77 -23.92 -6.69
N PRO A 343 11.19 -22.86 -5.97
CA PRO A 343 12.23 -22.98 -4.96
C PRO A 343 11.76 -23.87 -3.80
N ASP A 344 12.71 -24.34 -2.99
CA ASP A 344 12.38 -25.20 -1.84
C ASP A 344 11.60 -24.46 -0.74
N ARG A 345 11.75 -23.13 -0.64
CA ARG A 345 11.08 -22.28 0.34
C ARG A 345 10.23 -21.26 -0.39
N VAL A 346 8.95 -21.20 -0.04
CA VAL A 346 7.95 -20.33 -0.68
C VAL A 346 6.99 -19.76 0.34
N PHE A 347 6.31 -18.68 -0.03
CA PHE A 347 5.08 -18.24 0.61
C PHE A 347 3.88 -18.70 -0.24
N ILE A 348 2.86 -19.27 0.40
CA ILE A 348 1.66 -19.76 -0.26
C ILE A 348 0.46 -19.01 0.29
N LYS A 349 -0.25 -18.29 -0.58
CA LYS A 349 -1.53 -17.65 -0.31
C LYS A 349 -2.64 -18.51 -0.91
N ILE A 350 -3.44 -19.11 -0.04
CA ILE A 350 -4.67 -19.82 -0.42
C ILE A 350 -5.82 -18.80 -0.34
N GLY A 351 -6.74 -18.81 -1.31
CA GLY A 351 -7.80 -17.82 -1.43
C GLY A 351 -8.73 -17.71 -0.22
N THR A 352 -8.85 -18.79 0.56
CA THR A 352 -9.64 -18.84 1.82
C THR A 352 -8.89 -18.28 3.03
N GLU A 353 -7.58 -18.13 2.95
CA GLU A 353 -6.74 -17.65 4.06
C GLU A 353 -6.59 -16.14 4.04
N VAL A 354 -6.38 -15.51 5.19
CA VAL A 354 -6.19 -14.05 5.27
C VAL A 354 -4.77 -13.64 4.88
N LYS A 355 -3.75 -14.40 5.27
CA LYS A 355 -2.34 -14.10 5.01
C LYS A 355 -1.67 -15.27 4.29
N PRO A 356 -0.62 -15.02 3.48
CA PRO A 356 0.22 -16.10 2.99
C PRO A 356 0.91 -16.82 4.16
N CYS A 357 1.17 -18.12 3.99
CA CYS A 357 1.95 -18.92 4.93
C CYS A 357 3.32 -19.27 4.34
N TYR A 358 4.37 -19.23 5.17
CA TYR A 358 5.67 -19.77 4.79
C TYR A 358 5.59 -21.30 4.72
N SER A 359 6.17 -21.89 3.68
CA SER A 359 6.25 -23.33 3.48
C SER A 359 7.65 -23.73 3.02
N ASP A 360 8.29 -24.63 3.78
CA ASP A 360 9.49 -25.35 3.34
C ASP A 360 9.07 -26.69 2.72
N LEU A 361 9.13 -26.77 1.40
CA LEU A 361 8.73 -27.94 0.60
C LEU A 361 9.72 -29.11 0.71
N THR A 362 10.78 -28.99 1.53
CA THR A 362 11.67 -30.10 1.91
C THR A 362 11.31 -30.69 3.26
N SER A 363 10.46 -30.02 4.06
CA SER A 363 10.04 -30.48 5.38
C SER A 363 8.72 -31.26 5.32
N PRO A 364 8.70 -32.55 5.71
CA PRO A 364 7.47 -33.33 5.77
C PRO A 364 6.37 -32.70 6.63
N HIS A 365 6.76 -31.98 7.70
CA HIS A 365 5.82 -31.29 8.56
C HIS A 365 5.09 -30.14 7.84
N TYR A 366 5.84 -29.25 7.18
CA TYR A 366 5.24 -28.16 6.40
C TYR A 366 4.39 -28.69 5.25
N VAL A 367 4.81 -29.78 4.60
CA VAL A 367 4.02 -30.46 3.57
C VAL A 367 2.70 -31.00 4.15
N GLY A 368 2.74 -31.62 5.32
CA GLY A 368 1.54 -32.12 6.00
C GLY A 368 0.53 -31.02 6.30
N VAL A 369 1.01 -29.86 6.79
CA VAL A 369 0.18 -28.67 7.04
C VAL A 369 -0.39 -28.12 5.73
N LEU A 370 0.45 -27.93 4.71
CA LEU A 370 0.03 -27.42 3.39
C LEU A 370 -1.07 -28.28 2.78
N CYS A 371 -0.88 -29.60 2.67
CA CYS A 371 -1.89 -30.50 2.10
C CYS A 371 -3.20 -30.49 2.91
N THR A 372 -3.13 -30.24 4.22
CA THR A 372 -4.33 -30.10 5.05
C THR A 372 -5.06 -28.81 4.75
N MET A 373 -4.36 -27.67 4.70
CA MET A 373 -4.95 -26.38 4.35
C MET A 373 -5.58 -26.40 2.95
N LEU A 374 -4.90 -26.96 1.95
CA LEU A 374 -5.42 -27.09 0.59
C LEU A 374 -6.73 -27.90 0.56
N ARG A 375 -6.78 -29.01 1.30
CA ARG A 375 -7.98 -29.86 1.39
C ARG A 375 -9.16 -29.13 2.06
N THR A 376 -8.89 -28.32 3.08
CA THR A 376 -9.92 -27.52 3.76
C THR A 376 -10.45 -26.40 2.87
N ALA A 377 -9.59 -25.79 2.04
CA ALA A 377 -9.97 -24.69 1.16
C ALA A 377 -10.90 -25.12 0.00
N GLY A 378 -10.80 -26.38 -0.43
CA GLY A 378 -11.59 -26.94 -1.53
C GLY A 378 -11.01 -26.65 -2.92
N ASP A 379 -11.35 -27.50 -3.89
CA ASP A 379 -10.69 -27.60 -5.20
C ASP A 379 -10.67 -26.29 -6.02
N GLY A 380 -11.71 -25.47 -5.91
CA GLY A 380 -11.83 -24.20 -6.63
C GLY A 380 -11.08 -23.03 -6.01
N ALA A 381 -10.48 -23.19 -4.83
CA ALA A 381 -9.77 -22.10 -4.18
C ALA A 381 -8.48 -21.75 -4.96
N SER A 382 -8.22 -20.45 -5.12
CA SER A 382 -7.00 -19.96 -5.73
C SER A 382 -5.78 -20.24 -4.85
N VAL A 383 -4.65 -20.50 -5.47
CA VAL A 383 -3.36 -20.70 -4.81
C VAL A 383 -2.33 -19.82 -5.52
N THR A 384 -1.79 -18.86 -4.79
CA THR A 384 -0.66 -18.04 -5.26
C THR A 384 0.59 -18.45 -4.48
N ILE A 385 1.62 -18.87 -5.19
CA ILE A 385 2.93 -19.21 -4.65
C ILE A 385 3.87 -18.06 -4.99
N THR A 386 4.60 -17.56 -4.00
CA THR A 386 5.64 -16.54 -4.20
C THR A 386 6.94 -17.08 -3.64
N GLU A 387 8.06 -16.86 -4.33
CA GLU A 387 9.37 -17.26 -3.82
C GLU A 387 9.66 -16.64 -2.42
N ALA A 388 10.39 -17.36 -1.58
CA ALA A 388 10.91 -16.80 -0.33
C ALA A 388 12.13 -15.92 -0.64
N LEU A 389 11.95 -14.60 -0.58
CA LEU A 389 13.00 -13.61 -0.75
C LEU A 389 12.76 -12.42 0.20
N PRO A 390 13.66 -12.12 1.15
CA PRO A 390 14.91 -12.82 1.45
C PRO A 390 14.70 -14.29 1.85
N THR A 391 15.72 -15.12 1.67
CA THR A 391 15.80 -16.45 2.30
C THR A 391 16.32 -16.35 3.74
N PRO A 392 16.18 -17.39 4.58
CA PRO A 392 16.75 -17.39 5.93
C PRO A 392 18.26 -17.13 6.01
N ASP A 393 19.01 -17.54 4.99
CA ASP A 393 20.46 -17.28 4.83
C ASP A 393 20.78 -15.84 4.38
N GLN A 394 19.76 -15.08 3.97
CA GLN A 394 19.83 -13.66 3.60
C GLN A 394 19.22 -12.75 4.68
N ALA A 395 19.00 -13.29 5.88
CA ALA A 395 18.67 -12.51 7.07
C ALA A 395 19.96 -11.98 7.70
N TRP A 396 20.02 -10.67 7.98
CA TRP A 396 21.26 -10.00 8.36
C TRP A 396 21.23 -9.35 9.75
N VAL A 397 20.05 -9.17 10.37
CA VAL A 397 19.96 -8.44 11.64
C VAL A 397 20.29 -9.36 12.82
N PRO A 398 21.40 -9.14 13.54
CA PRO A 398 21.88 -10.05 14.57
C PRO A 398 21.15 -9.89 15.90
N ASP A 399 21.07 -10.95 16.71
CA ASP A 399 20.88 -10.86 18.16
C ASP A 399 22.23 -10.95 18.90
N HIS A 400 22.18 -10.87 20.23
CA HIS A 400 23.37 -11.00 21.08
C HIS A 400 24.04 -12.39 21.03
N ALA A 401 23.33 -13.41 20.53
CA ALA A 401 23.82 -14.78 20.36
C ALA A 401 24.37 -15.05 18.95
N GLY A 402 24.31 -14.05 18.05
CA GLY A 402 24.75 -14.16 16.66
C GLY A 402 23.72 -14.79 15.72
N ASN A 403 22.50 -15.08 16.17
CA ASN A 403 21.41 -15.49 15.30
C ASN A 403 20.97 -14.31 14.44
N ARG A 404 20.56 -14.57 13.20
CA ARG A 404 20.16 -13.54 12.25
C ARG A 404 18.67 -13.63 11.94
N TYR A 405 18.04 -12.46 11.79
CA TYR A 405 16.59 -12.34 11.68
C TYR A 405 16.20 -11.53 10.45
N PHE A 406 15.06 -11.89 9.87
CA PHE A 406 14.39 -11.07 8.87
C PHE A 406 14.09 -9.69 9.45
N SER A 407 14.22 -8.68 8.60
CA SER A 407 13.94 -7.30 8.95
C SER A 407 13.36 -6.57 7.75
N GLU A 408 12.69 -5.48 8.04
CA GLU A 408 12.08 -4.59 7.07
C GLU A 408 12.34 -3.16 7.52
N LEU A 409 12.81 -2.34 6.60
CA LEU A 409 13.01 -0.91 6.77
C LEU A 409 11.84 -0.19 6.09
N ARG A 410 10.95 0.38 6.90
CA ARG A 410 9.90 1.25 6.41
C ARG A 410 10.44 2.66 6.25
N LEU A 411 10.33 3.21 5.04
CA LEU A 411 10.66 4.61 4.77
C LEU A 411 9.37 5.43 4.61
N GLN A 412 9.49 6.73 4.75
CA GLN A 412 8.52 7.69 4.25
C GLN A 412 9.27 8.60 3.26
N ILE A 413 8.83 8.60 2.02
CA ILE A 413 9.46 9.37 0.93
C ILE A 413 8.47 10.44 0.47
N THR A 414 8.95 11.67 0.46
CA THR A 414 8.19 12.84 0.05
C THR A 414 8.47 13.15 -1.41
N ASP A 415 7.43 13.15 -2.22
CA ASP A 415 7.47 13.63 -3.60
C ASP A 415 7.84 15.13 -3.60
N PRO A 416 8.88 15.55 -4.34
CA PRO A 416 9.34 16.94 -4.34
C PRO A 416 8.30 17.93 -4.89
N ASP A 417 7.34 17.46 -5.68
CA ASP A 417 6.28 18.29 -6.24
C ASP A 417 5.11 18.41 -5.27
N THR A 418 4.50 19.59 -5.21
CA THR A 418 3.31 19.85 -4.41
C THR A 418 2.05 19.70 -5.24
N PRO A 419 0.92 19.24 -4.66
CA PRO A 419 -0.37 19.32 -5.30
C PRO A 419 -0.72 20.77 -5.66
N GLY A 420 -1.57 20.94 -6.67
CA GLY A 420 -2.06 22.25 -7.09
C GLY A 420 -3.28 22.62 -6.26
N GLY A 421 -3.47 23.93 -6.05
CA GLY A 421 -4.65 24.43 -5.36
C GLY A 421 -4.53 24.53 -3.84
N ALA A 422 -3.34 24.37 -3.25
CA ALA A 422 -3.08 24.89 -1.91
C ALA A 422 -3.32 26.42 -1.93
N ARG A 423 -4.49 26.85 -1.45
CA ARG A 423 -4.93 28.24 -1.39
C ARG A 423 -5.08 28.67 0.05
#